data_AF-A0A4Z0RJN1-F1
#
_entry.id   AF-A0A4Z0RJN1-F1
#
_cell.length_a   1.000
_cell.length_b   1.000
_cell.length_c   1.000
_cell.angle_alpha   90.00
_cell.angle_beta   90.00
_cell.angle_gamma   90.00
#
_symmetry.space_group_name_H-M   'P 1'
#
loop_
_entity.id
_entity.type
_entity.pdbx_description
1 polymer ?
#
loop_
_entity_poly.entity_id
_entity_poly.type
_entity_poly.pdbx_seq_one_letter_code
_entity_poly.pdbx_strand_id
1 'polypeptide(L)'
;MTESAQTPGLDVFALTLLRDRLLPELLQDDQSEIIYWAGKTLARDVDLHGISAIEAFFQEAGFGTLTLTTQKPTMQKWRLDGPIVQARFSENPEASFALEAGFIAQQTQQQIGFGAEAQWEASKQAVTLTVMTEAPATLSE
;
A
#
# COMPACT_ATOMS: atom_id res chain seq x y z
N MET A 1 -39.22 -3.60 -1.69
CA MET A 1 -38.27 -3.55 -2.81
C MET A 1 -37.18 -2.59 -2.40
N THR A 2 -36.13 -3.10 -1.79
CA THR A 2 -34.93 -2.31 -1.46
C THR A 2 -33.88 -2.76 -2.45
N GLU A 3 -33.59 -1.90 -3.43
CA GLU A 3 -32.43 -2.02 -4.30
C GLU A 3 -31.19 -2.10 -3.41
N SER A 4 -30.58 -3.28 -3.37
CA SER A 4 -29.21 -3.44 -2.91
C SER A 4 -28.35 -2.68 -3.91
N ALA A 5 -27.84 -1.51 -3.52
CA ALA A 5 -26.83 -0.81 -4.30
C ALA A 5 -25.64 -1.76 -4.50
N GLN A 6 -25.50 -2.31 -5.70
CA GLN A 6 -24.31 -3.05 -6.09
C GLN A 6 -23.18 -2.02 -6.16
N THR A 7 -22.24 -2.06 -5.21
CA THR A 7 -20.98 -1.32 -5.32
C THR A 7 -20.36 -1.66 -6.67
N PRO A 8 -20.05 -0.68 -7.55
CA PRO A 8 -19.39 -0.96 -8.81
C PRO A 8 -18.09 -1.68 -8.48
N GLY A 9 -17.87 -2.88 -9.03
CA GLY A 9 -16.59 -3.55 -8.93
C GLY A 9 -15.51 -2.62 -9.48
N LEU A 10 -14.39 -2.48 -8.77
CA LEU A 10 -13.28 -1.63 -9.17
C LEU A 10 -12.86 -1.95 -10.63
N ASP A 11 -12.92 -0.95 -11.50
CA ASP A 11 -12.37 -1.08 -12.85
C ASP A 11 -10.85 -0.98 -12.79
N VAL A 12 -10.22 -2.15 -12.77
CA VAL A 12 -8.76 -2.29 -12.68
C VAL A 12 -8.05 -1.58 -13.84
N PHE A 13 -8.65 -1.57 -15.03
CA PHE A 13 -8.04 -0.89 -16.19
C PHE A 13 -8.00 0.63 -15.99
N ALA A 14 -9.07 1.22 -15.45
CA ALA A 14 -9.09 2.65 -15.16
C ALA A 14 -7.98 3.04 -14.15
N LEU A 15 -7.75 2.19 -13.15
CA LEU A 15 -6.68 2.36 -12.17
C LEU A 15 -5.29 2.25 -12.81
N THR A 16 -5.01 1.19 -13.56
CA THR A 16 -3.67 0.97 -14.17
C THR A 16 -3.36 1.99 -15.26
N LEU A 17 -4.38 2.47 -16.00
CA LEU A 17 -4.20 3.53 -16.99
C LEU A 17 -3.61 4.80 -16.38
N LEU A 18 -4.15 5.26 -15.26
CA LEU A 18 -3.63 6.45 -14.59
C LEU A 18 -2.33 6.13 -13.85
N ARG A 19 -2.31 5.01 -13.12
CA ARG A 19 -1.25 4.71 -12.16
C ARG A 19 0.01 4.15 -12.80
N ASP A 20 -0.13 3.19 -13.70
CA ASP A 20 0.97 2.41 -14.27
C ASP A 20 1.31 2.84 -15.70
N ARG A 21 0.56 3.76 -16.31
CA ARG A 21 0.91 4.39 -17.60
C ARG A 21 1.16 5.88 -17.48
N LEU A 22 0.17 6.66 -17.03
CA LEU A 22 0.27 8.12 -17.00
C LEU A 22 1.30 8.62 -15.98
N LEU A 23 1.27 8.14 -14.72
CA LEU A 23 2.22 8.60 -13.70
C LEU A 23 3.69 8.35 -14.06
N PRO A 24 4.11 7.17 -14.57
CA PRO A 24 5.47 6.98 -15.05
C PRO A 24 5.88 7.98 -16.13
N GLU A 25 5.00 8.29 -17.08
CA GLU A 25 5.28 9.26 -18.14
C GLU A 25 5.50 10.68 -17.59
N LEU A 26 4.70 11.08 -16.60
CA LEU A 26 4.79 12.41 -15.99
C LEU A 26 5.98 12.57 -15.04
N LEU A 27 6.33 11.53 -14.29
CA LEU A 27 7.30 11.60 -13.19
C LEU A 27 8.71 11.17 -13.58
N GLN A 28 8.85 10.40 -14.67
CA GLN A 28 10.14 10.01 -15.25
C GLN A 28 11.10 9.41 -14.20
N ASP A 29 12.35 9.88 -14.15
CA ASP A 29 13.43 9.28 -13.36
C ASP A 29 13.18 9.33 -11.83
N ASP A 30 12.42 10.31 -11.34
CA ASP A 30 12.14 10.52 -9.91
C ASP A 30 10.86 9.82 -9.44
N GLN A 31 10.21 9.05 -10.30
CA GLN A 31 8.91 8.43 -10.05
C GLN A 31 8.84 7.70 -8.70
N SER A 32 9.82 6.84 -8.41
CA SER A 32 9.78 5.99 -7.21
C SER A 32 9.82 6.81 -5.92
N GLU A 33 10.66 7.84 -5.85
CA GLU A 33 10.78 8.71 -4.67
C GLU A 33 9.52 9.57 -4.52
N ILE A 34 9.05 10.19 -5.61
CA ILE A 34 7.85 11.04 -5.59
C ILE A 34 6.62 10.23 -5.17
N ILE A 35 6.43 9.03 -5.72
CA ILE A 35 5.29 8.17 -5.39
C ILE A 35 5.37 7.68 -3.93
N TYR A 36 6.57 7.39 -3.41
CA TYR A 36 6.75 7.05 -1.99
C TYR A 36 6.32 8.20 -1.07
N TRP A 37 6.78 9.42 -1.36
CA TRP A 37 6.38 10.61 -0.62
C TRP A 37 4.89 10.94 -0.76
N ALA A 38 4.31 10.69 -1.95
CA ALA A 38 2.88 10.83 -2.16
C ALA A 38 2.10 9.86 -1.25
N GLY A 39 2.55 8.61 -1.13
CA GLY A 39 1.97 7.63 -0.22
C GLY A 39 2.01 8.09 1.24
N LYS A 40 3.16 8.61 1.69
CA LYS A 40 3.28 9.22 3.02
C LYS A 40 2.31 10.40 3.19
N THR A 41 2.19 11.26 2.18
CA THR A 41 1.32 12.43 2.25
C THR A 41 -0.15 12.02 2.39
N LEU A 42 -0.61 11.06 1.58
CA LEU A 42 -1.97 10.52 1.66
C LEU A 42 -2.26 9.94 3.05
N ALA A 43 -1.32 9.19 3.63
CA ALA A 43 -1.50 8.60 4.94
C ALA A 43 -1.67 9.62 6.07
N ARG A 44 -1.13 10.84 5.97
CA ARG A 44 -1.27 11.87 7.03
C ARG A 44 -2.69 12.38 7.18
N ASP A 45 -3.49 12.28 6.11
CA ASP A 45 -4.86 12.74 6.09
C ASP A 45 -5.87 11.64 6.46
N VAL A 46 -5.38 10.42 6.78
CA VAL A 46 -6.21 9.26 7.10
C VAL A 46 -5.92 8.78 8.52
N ASP A 47 -6.95 8.83 9.37
CA ASP A 47 -6.90 8.34 10.75
C ASP A 47 -7.29 6.85 10.80
N LEU A 48 -6.28 5.97 10.88
CA LEU A 48 -6.47 4.53 11.03
C LEU A 48 -5.92 4.07 12.37
N HIS A 49 -6.60 3.10 12.99
CA HIS A 49 -6.20 2.52 14.28
C HIS A 49 -6.13 1.00 14.19
N GLY A 50 -4.94 0.46 14.42
CA GLY A 50 -4.69 -0.98 14.41
C GLY A 50 -4.53 -1.59 13.02
N ILE A 51 -4.10 -2.83 13.02
CA ILE A 51 -3.78 -3.64 11.83
C ILE A 51 -5.02 -3.79 10.95
N SER A 52 -6.16 -4.12 11.56
CA SER A 52 -7.41 -4.38 10.86
C SER A 52 -7.88 -3.18 10.03
N ALA A 53 -7.70 -1.95 10.54
CA ALA A 53 -8.08 -0.73 9.82
C ALA A 53 -7.16 -0.46 8.63
N ILE A 54 -5.86 -0.75 8.75
CA ILE A 54 -4.89 -0.64 7.65
C ILE A 54 -5.25 -1.63 6.54
N GLU A 55 -5.50 -2.90 6.88
CA GLU A 55 -5.86 -3.93 5.91
C GLU A 55 -7.16 -3.58 5.17
N ALA A 56 -8.18 -3.10 5.89
CA ALA A 56 -9.44 -2.65 5.30
C ALA A 56 -9.25 -1.47 4.33
N PHE A 57 -8.44 -0.48 4.72
CA PHE A 57 -8.14 0.69 3.87
C PHE A 57 -7.46 0.27 2.56
N PHE A 58 -6.50 -0.66 2.60
CA PHE A 58 -5.82 -1.12 1.38
C PHE A 58 -6.78 -1.75 0.37
N GLN A 59 -7.79 -2.47 0.86
CA GLN A 59 -8.83 -3.03 0.01
C GLN A 59 -9.75 -1.94 -0.56
N GLU A 60 -10.18 -0.98 0.27
CA GLU A 60 -11.05 0.12 -0.13
C GLU A 60 -10.38 1.08 -1.13
N ALA A 61 -9.11 1.41 -0.90
CA ALA A 61 -8.31 2.27 -1.76
C ALA A 61 -7.90 1.61 -3.09
N GLY A 62 -8.22 0.33 -3.28
CA GLY A 62 -7.83 -0.41 -4.48
C GLY A 62 -6.33 -0.65 -4.57
N PHE A 63 -5.62 -0.75 -3.45
CA PHE A 63 -4.20 -1.10 -3.41
C PHE A 63 -3.98 -2.61 -3.49
N GLY A 64 -4.94 -3.39 -3.00
CA GLY A 64 -4.91 -4.85 -3.01
C GLY A 64 -5.28 -5.42 -1.65
N THR A 65 -5.11 -6.73 -1.49
CA THR A 65 -5.32 -7.41 -0.22
C THR A 65 -4.01 -7.36 0.57
N LEU A 66 -4.02 -6.63 1.68
CA LEU A 66 -2.89 -6.55 2.60
C LEU A 66 -3.08 -7.53 3.75
N THR A 67 -2.02 -8.21 4.17
CA THR A 67 -2.04 -9.12 5.32
C THR A 67 -0.75 -9.02 6.12
N LEU A 68 -0.85 -8.80 7.43
CA LEU A 68 0.33 -8.86 8.31
C LEU A 68 0.84 -10.30 8.42
N THR A 69 2.11 -10.53 8.07
CA THR A 69 2.73 -11.86 8.13
C THR A 69 3.74 -12.01 9.26
N THR A 70 4.31 -10.91 9.74
CA THR A 70 5.25 -10.92 10.87
C THR A 70 5.20 -9.58 11.58
N GLN A 71 5.10 -9.62 12.90
CA GLN A 71 5.24 -8.44 13.75
C GLN A 71 6.34 -8.68 14.78
N LYS A 72 7.36 -7.84 14.76
CA LYS A 72 8.43 -7.78 15.76
C LYS A 72 8.54 -6.34 16.25
N PRO A 73 9.15 -6.10 17.43
CA PRO A 73 9.22 -4.75 17.99
C PRO A 73 9.88 -3.71 17.09
N THR A 74 10.81 -4.08 16.21
CA THR A 74 11.52 -3.12 15.34
C THR A 74 11.25 -3.35 13.85
N MET A 75 10.34 -4.27 13.51
CA MET A 75 10.13 -4.68 12.12
C MET A 75 8.76 -5.34 11.94
N GLN A 76 8.08 -5.00 10.85
CA GLN A 76 6.86 -5.65 10.40
C GLN A 76 7.03 -6.13 8.96
N LYS A 77 6.42 -7.27 8.62
CA LYS A 77 6.34 -7.74 7.24
C LYS A 77 4.90 -7.95 6.85
N TRP A 78 4.52 -7.34 5.74
CA TRP A 78 3.19 -7.41 5.18
C TRP A 78 3.26 -8.02 3.80
N ARG A 79 2.26 -8.84 3.49
CA ARG A 79 2.06 -9.39 2.17
C ARG A 79 0.93 -8.62 1.50
N LEU A 80 1.18 -8.09 0.31
CA LEU A 80 0.21 -7.43 -0.54
C LEU A 80 0.00 -8.27 -1.80
N ASP A 81 -1.23 -8.73 -2.02
CA ASP A 81 -1.60 -9.53 -3.19
C ASP A 81 -3.04 -9.29 -3.64
N GLY A 82 -3.60 -10.23 -4.39
CA GLY A 82 -4.97 -10.17 -4.90
C GLY A 82 -5.08 -9.72 -6.36
N PRO A 83 -6.31 -9.66 -6.90
CA PRO A 83 -6.54 -9.47 -8.33
C PRO A 83 -5.93 -8.18 -8.90
N ILE A 84 -5.94 -7.09 -8.13
CA ILE A 84 -5.38 -5.80 -8.55
C ILE A 84 -3.87 -5.92 -8.75
N VAL A 85 -3.16 -6.52 -7.78
CA VAL A 85 -1.72 -6.73 -7.84
C VAL A 85 -1.34 -7.60 -9.04
N GLN A 86 -2.09 -8.68 -9.29
CA GLN A 86 -1.85 -9.56 -10.44
C GLN A 86 -2.08 -8.87 -11.78
N ALA A 87 -3.12 -8.04 -11.89
CA ALA A 87 -3.39 -7.28 -13.10
C ALA A 87 -2.26 -6.28 -13.37
N ARG A 88 -1.78 -5.58 -12.33
CA ARG A 88 -0.63 -4.67 -12.43
C ARG A 88 0.62 -5.39 -12.93
N PHE A 89 0.96 -6.55 -12.39
CA PHE A 89 2.08 -7.36 -12.89
C PHE A 89 1.89 -7.89 -14.31
N SER A 90 0.65 -8.18 -14.70
CA SER A 90 0.33 -8.65 -16.06
C SER A 90 0.51 -7.54 -17.10
N GLU A 91 0.19 -6.29 -16.74
CA GLU A 91 0.37 -5.14 -17.63
C GLU A 91 1.80 -4.57 -17.59
N ASN A 92 2.40 -4.53 -16.40
CA ASN A 92 3.75 -4.02 -16.17
C ASN A 92 4.48 -4.93 -15.17
N PRO A 93 5.40 -5.81 -15.64
CA PRO A 93 6.19 -6.67 -14.75
C PRO A 93 7.05 -5.90 -13.74
N GLU A 94 7.41 -4.66 -14.05
CA GLU A 94 8.20 -3.76 -13.20
C GLU A 94 7.31 -2.72 -12.48
N ALA A 95 6.02 -3.05 -12.26
CA ALA A 95 5.10 -2.16 -11.55
C ALA A 95 5.62 -1.78 -10.16
N SER A 96 5.60 -0.49 -9.85
CA SER A 96 6.09 0.05 -8.58
C SER A 96 5.03 -0.01 -7.47
N PHE A 97 5.44 -0.39 -6.27
CA PHE A 97 4.62 -0.38 -5.05
C PHE A 97 5.12 0.63 -4.02
N ALA A 98 5.83 1.65 -4.49
CA ALA A 98 6.33 2.74 -3.65
C ALA A 98 5.20 3.48 -2.91
N LEU A 99 4.02 3.60 -3.52
CA LEU A 99 2.88 4.30 -2.94
C LEU A 99 2.42 3.60 -1.66
N GLU A 100 2.21 2.29 -1.75
CA GLU A 100 1.81 1.43 -0.64
C GLU A 100 2.87 1.39 0.46
N ALA A 101 4.15 1.31 0.08
CA ALA A 101 5.26 1.37 1.02
C ALA A 101 5.27 2.70 1.79
N GLY A 102 5.14 3.83 1.10
CA GLY A 102 5.09 5.15 1.74
C GLY A 102 3.88 5.29 2.66
N PHE A 103 2.72 4.82 2.21
CA PHE A 103 1.49 4.85 2.99
C PHE A 103 1.62 4.05 4.29
N ILE A 104 2.06 2.78 4.22
CA ILE A 104 2.15 1.92 5.41
C ILE A 104 3.25 2.38 6.38
N ALA A 105 4.35 2.93 5.87
CA ALA A 105 5.39 3.54 6.70
C ALA A 105 4.81 4.69 7.54
N GLN A 106 4.11 5.63 6.89
CA GLN A 106 3.55 6.79 7.57
C GLN A 106 2.39 6.42 8.50
N GLN A 107 1.54 5.45 8.14
CA GLN A 107 0.51 4.93 9.03
C GLN A 107 1.12 4.28 10.28
N THR A 108 2.16 3.47 10.11
CA THR A 108 2.90 2.88 11.23
C THR A 108 3.46 3.95 12.15
N GLN A 109 4.15 4.96 11.58
CA GLN A 109 4.73 6.07 12.34
C GLN A 109 3.68 6.84 13.14
N GLN A 110 2.50 7.11 12.56
CA GLN A 110 1.42 7.84 13.25
C GLN A 110 0.89 7.06 14.46
N GLN A 111 0.72 5.74 14.34
CA GLN A 111 0.16 4.92 15.41
C GLN A 111 1.17 4.64 16.53
N ILE A 112 2.45 4.43 16.21
CA ILE A 112 3.47 4.10 17.23
C ILE A 112 4.16 5.33 17.82
N GLY A 113 4.11 6.49 17.14
CA GLY A 113 4.75 7.73 17.58
C GLY A 113 6.28 7.80 17.39
N PHE A 114 6.86 6.86 16.66
CA PHE A 114 8.29 6.78 16.33
C PHE A 114 8.48 6.72 14.82
N GLY A 115 9.64 7.17 14.32
CA GLY A 115 9.92 7.12 12.89
C GLY A 115 9.82 5.70 12.34
N ALA A 116 9.23 5.58 11.16
CA ALA A 116 9.10 4.32 10.44
C ALA A 116 9.34 4.53 8.94
N GLU A 117 10.04 3.58 8.34
CA GLU A 117 10.32 3.55 6.90
C GLU A 117 9.93 2.19 6.35
N ALA A 118 9.52 2.14 5.08
CA ALA A 118 9.16 0.89 4.43
C ALA A 118 9.91 0.69 3.12
N GLN A 119 10.22 -0.57 2.86
CA GLN A 119 10.74 -1.05 1.58
C GLN A 119 9.76 -2.07 1.02
N TRP A 120 9.76 -2.23 -0.30
CA TRP A 120 8.92 -3.20 -0.99
C TRP A 120 9.76 -4.08 -1.91
N GLU A 121 9.39 -5.35 -1.98
CA GLU A 121 9.99 -6.34 -2.87
C GLU A 121 8.88 -7.06 -3.62
N ALA A 122 8.90 -6.99 -4.95
CA ALA A 122 7.97 -7.73 -5.79
C ALA A 122 8.45 -9.16 -6.02
N SER A 123 7.54 -10.11 -5.87
CA SER A 123 7.66 -11.48 -6.39
C SER A 123 6.62 -11.70 -7.48
N LYS A 124 6.68 -12.83 -8.19
CA LYS A 124 5.76 -13.13 -9.32
C LYS A 124 4.27 -13.07 -8.97
N GLN A 125 3.90 -13.17 -7.69
CA GLN A 125 2.50 -13.33 -7.27
C GLN A 125 2.09 -12.39 -6.14
N ALA A 126 3.04 -11.74 -5.47
CA ALA A 126 2.76 -10.92 -4.30
C ALA A 126 3.91 -9.94 -4.08
N VAL A 127 3.62 -8.86 -3.37
CA VAL A 127 4.58 -7.88 -2.91
C VAL A 127 4.78 -8.07 -1.41
N THR A 128 6.03 -8.05 -0.97
CA THR A 128 6.37 -7.99 0.45
C THR A 128 6.71 -6.57 0.81
N LEU A 129 5.96 -5.97 1.74
CA LEU A 129 6.27 -4.68 2.33
C LEU A 129 6.95 -4.93 3.68
N THR A 130 8.18 -4.45 3.84
CA THR A 130 8.91 -4.53 5.11
C THR A 130 8.98 -3.15 5.73
N VAL A 131 8.38 -2.98 6.90
CA VAL A 131 8.42 -1.73 7.67
C VAL A 131 9.43 -1.87 8.80
N MET A 132 10.33 -0.90 8.92
CA MET A 132 11.33 -0.81 9.98
C MET A 132 11.03 0.41 10.85
N THR A 133 11.16 0.27 12.17
CA THR A 133 10.89 1.34 13.13
C THR A 133 12.17 1.76 13.85
N GLU A 134 12.27 3.04 14.21
CA GLU A 134 13.42 3.60 14.94
C GLU A 134 13.51 3.11 16.39
N ALA A 135 12.36 2.79 17.00
CA ALA A 135 12.27 2.30 18.36
C ALA A 135 11.39 1.04 18.44
N PRO A 136 11.59 0.19 19.46
CA PRO A 136 10.74 -0.97 19.71
C PRO A 136 9.28 -0.57 19.98
N ALA A 137 8.38 -0.89 19.05
CA ALA A 137 6.94 -0.70 19.17
C ALA A 137 6.17 -1.66 18.24
N THR A 138 4.91 -1.91 18.56
CA THR A 138 4.02 -2.81 17.82
C THR A 138 2.70 -2.10 17.58
N LEU A 139 2.06 -2.38 16.44
CA LEU A 139 0.69 -1.93 16.18
C LEU A 139 -0.28 -2.69 17.07
N SER A 140 -1.40 -2.06 17.39
CA SER A 140 -2.54 -2.78 17.96
C SER A 140 -3.20 -3.65 16.90
N GLU A 141 -3.88 -4.69 17.34
CA GLU A 141 -4.75 -5.52 16.49
C GLU A 141 -5.88 -4.71 15.83
#